data_AF-A0A8C5K318-F1
#
_entry.id   AF-A0A8C5K318-F1
#
_cell.length_a   1.000
_cell.length_b   1.000
_cell.length_c   1.000
_cell.angle_alpha   90.00
_cell.angle_beta   90.00
_cell.angle_gamma   90.00
#
_symmetry.space_group_name_H-M   'P 1'
#
loop_
_entity.id
_entity.type
_entity.pdbx_description
1 polymer ?
#
loop_
_entity_poly.entity_id
_entity_poly.type
_entity_poly.pdbx_seq_one_letter_code
_entity_poly.pdbx_strand_id
1 'polypeptide(L)' 'MDYNATTPLEPAVMEAVTEAMREAWGNPSSSYVAGKKAKDIINTAREAVAKMVGGRPQDIIFTSGGTE' A
#
# COMPACT_ATOMS: atom_id res chain seq x y z
N MET A 1 -27.14 1.18 7.87
CA MET A 1 -25.85 1.48 7.21
C MET A 1 -25.34 0.17 6.63
N ASP A 2 -24.99 0.17 5.36
CA ASP A 2 -24.46 -1.00 4.65
C ASP A 2 -22.94 -0.89 4.54
N TYR A 3 -22.23 -1.61 5.41
CA TYR A 3 -20.77 -1.72 5.38
C TYR A 3 -20.28 -2.97 4.62
N ASN A 4 -21.20 -3.79 4.13
CA ASN A 4 -20.85 -4.96 3.31
C ASN A 4 -20.52 -4.53 1.88
N ALA A 5 -21.08 -3.41 1.42
CA ALA A 5 -20.76 -2.82 0.12
C ALA A 5 -19.43 -2.07 0.12
N THR A 6 -19.19 -1.19 1.10
CA THR A 6 -17.95 -0.43 1.28
C THR A 6 -17.90 0.26 2.64
N THR A 7 -16.72 0.73 3.06
CA THR A 7 -16.51 1.42 4.33
C THR A 7 -15.81 2.76 4.12
N PRO A 8 -16.14 3.82 4.89
CA PRO A 8 -15.38 5.06 4.86
C PRO A 8 -13.93 4.82 5.32
N LEU A 9 -12.99 5.56 4.73
CA LEU A 9 -11.60 5.52 5.15
C LEU A 9 -11.42 6.14 6.55
N GLU A 10 -10.54 5.54 7.33
CA GLU A 10 -10.09 6.12 8.59
C GLU A 10 -9.17 7.33 8.31
N PRO A 11 -9.22 8.43 9.10
CA PRO A 11 -8.43 9.64 8.87
C PRO A 11 -6.93 9.42 8.62
N ALA A 12 -6.26 8.59 9.41
CA ALA A 12 -4.84 8.29 9.23
C ALA A 12 -4.56 7.53 7.93
N VAL A 13 -5.52 6.74 7.43
CA VAL A 13 -5.41 6.11 6.10
C VAL A 13 -5.48 7.17 5.00
N MET A 14 -6.37 8.16 5.11
CA MET A 14 -6.44 9.26 4.14
C MET A 14 -5.14 10.08 4.12
N GLU A 15 -4.55 10.34 5.28
CA GLU A 15 -3.25 11.02 5.40
C GLU A 15 -2.13 10.22 4.74
N ALA A 16 -2.02 8.92 5.04
CA ALA A 16 -1.01 8.04 4.46
C ALA A 16 -1.11 7.95 2.93
N VAL A 17 -2.33 7.87 2.39
CA VAL A 17 -2.56 7.88 0.94
C VAL A 17 -2.13 9.22 0.33
N THR A 18 -2.52 10.34 0.95
CA THR A 18 -2.18 11.68 0.46
C THR A 18 -0.66 11.91 0.47
N GLU A 19 0.03 11.48 1.52
CA GLU A 19 1.48 11.54 1.63
C GLU A 19 2.13 10.71 0.52
N ALA A 20 1.68 9.47 0.30
CA ALA A 20 2.20 8.62 -0.77
C ALA A 20 1.99 9.25 -2.15
N MET A 21 0.85 9.90 -2.41
CA MET A 21 0.61 10.60 -3.68
C MET A 21 1.60 11.76 -3.91
N ARG A 22 2.00 12.47 -2.84
CA ARG A 22 2.98 13.59 -2.93
C ARG A 22 4.41 13.10 -3.04
N GLU A 23 4.75 12.08 -2.27
CA GLU A 23 6.13 11.70 -1.97
C GLU A 23 6.61 10.46 -2.72
N ALA A 24 5.70 9.59 -3.15
CA ALA A 24 5.97 8.29 -3.76
C ALA A 24 5.54 8.21 -5.24
N TRP A 25 5.53 9.35 -5.95
CA TRP A 25 5.04 9.47 -7.32
C TRP A 25 5.90 8.74 -8.38
N GLY A 26 7.12 8.34 -8.03
CA GLY A 26 8.05 7.69 -8.93
C GLY A 26 7.64 6.26 -9.29
N ASN A 27 8.10 5.77 -10.44
CA ASN A 27 7.86 4.39 -10.84
C ASN A 27 8.73 3.43 -10.00
N PRO A 28 8.16 2.51 -9.19
CA PRO A 28 8.91 1.63 -8.29
C PRO A 28 9.80 0.60 -9.01
N SER A 29 9.63 0.38 -10.32
CA SER A 29 10.55 -0.44 -11.12
C SER A 29 11.82 0.30 -11.55
N SER A 30 11.85 1.63 -11.38
CA SER A 30 12.98 2.46 -11.77
C SER A 30 14.01 2.61 -10.65
N SER A 31 15.29 2.74 -11.01
CA SER A 31 16.41 2.80 -10.06
C SER A 31 16.76 4.21 -9.57
N TYR A 32 16.16 5.26 -10.12
CA TYR A 32 16.37 6.64 -9.66
C TYR A 32 15.69 6.90 -8.32
N VAL A 33 16.05 8.02 -7.68
CA VAL A 33 15.69 8.32 -6.28
C VAL A 33 14.18 8.21 -6.00
N ALA A 34 13.32 8.81 -6.82
CA ALA A 34 11.88 8.74 -6.58
C ALA A 34 11.31 7.32 -6.80
N GLY A 35 11.87 6.55 -7.75
CA GLY A 35 11.50 5.14 -7.94
C GLY A 35 11.88 4.27 -6.74
N LYS A 36 13.08 4.46 -6.17
CA LYS A 36 13.49 3.80 -4.93
C LYS A 36 12.56 4.15 -3.77
N LYS A 37 12.23 5.43 -3.59
CA LYS A 37 11.30 5.89 -2.55
C LYS A 37 9.93 5.22 -2.67
N ALA A 38 9.36 5.14 -3.87
CA ALA A 38 8.10 4.44 -4.11
C ALA A 38 8.20 2.93 -3.79
N LYS A 39 9.30 2.29 -4.19
CA LYS A 39 9.55 0.87 -3.90
C LYS A 39 9.65 0.59 -2.40
N ASP A 40 10.33 1.46 -1.64
CA ASP A 40 10.52 1.30 -0.20
C ASP A 40 9.18 1.42 0.56
N ILE A 41 8.31 2.35 0.14
CA ILE A 41 6.96 2.50 0.70
C ILE A 41 6.11 1.25 0.44
N ILE A 42 6.14 0.72 -0.79
CA ILE A 42 5.42 -0.52 -1.14
C ILE A 42 5.93 -1.71 -0.31
N ASN A 43 7.25 -1.83 -0.10
CA ASN A 43 7.83 -2.90 0.69
C ASN A 43 7.44 -2.79 2.17
N THR A 44 7.46 -1.59 2.73
CA THR A 44 7.01 -1.32 4.11
C THR A 44 5.55 -1.72 4.30
N ALA A 45 4.68 -1.37 3.35
CA ALA A 45 3.27 -1.78 3.37
C ALA A 45 3.13 -3.32 3.29
N ARG A 46 3.93 -3.98 2.44
CA ARG A 46 3.93 -5.43 2.30
C ARG A 46 4.33 -6.15 3.58
N GLU A 47 5.35 -5.64 4.29
CA GLU A 47 5.78 -6.15 5.59
C GLU A 47 4.70 -5.98 6.66
N ALA A 48 4.03 -4.83 6.69
CA ALA A 48 2.94 -4.57 7.63
C ALA A 48 1.77 -5.53 7.43
N VAL A 49 1.34 -5.76 6.18
CA VAL A 49 0.27 -6.71 5.86
C VAL A 49 0.68 -8.13 6.22
N ALA A 50 1.89 -8.56 5.85
CA ALA A 50 2.42 -9.87 6.19
C ALA A 50 2.39 -10.12 7.71
N LYS A 51 2.85 -9.15 8.50
CA LYS A 51 2.80 -9.22 9.96
C LYS A 51 1.37 -9.34 10.49
N MET A 52 0.44 -8.56 9.94
CA MET A 52 -0.97 -8.56 10.35
C MET A 52 -1.62 -9.94 10.16
N VAL A 53 -1.30 -10.63 9.06
CA VAL A 53 -1.88 -11.95 8.72
C VAL A 53 -1.03 -13.13 9.18
N GLY A 54 0.11 -12.90 9.83
CA GLY A 54 1.04 -13.96 10.27
C GLY A 54 1.80 -14.66 9.14
N GLY A 55 1.95 -13.99 7.99
CA GLY A 55 2.62 -14.51 6.79
C GLY A 55 4.03 -13.94 6.57
N ARG A 56 4.63 -14.27 5.42
CA ARG A 56 5.91 -13.68 4.98
C ARG A 56 5.64 -12.62 3.93
N PRO A 57 6.43 -11.54 3.85
CA PRO A 57 6.24 -10.47 2.86
C PRO A 57 6.17 -10.99 1.42
N GLN A 58 6.99 -11.98 1.07
CA GLN A 58 7.03 -12.60 -0.26
C GLN A 58 5.75 -13.36 -0.65
N ASP A 59 4.90 -13.72 0.32
CA ASP A 59 3.62 -14.39 0.07
C ASP A 59 2.48 -13.37 -0.14
N ILE A 60 2.73 -12.07 0.06
CA ILE A 60 1.75 -11.00 -0.15
C ILE A 60 1.84 -10.54 -1.59
N ILE A 61 0.71 -10.49 -2.30
CA ILE A 61 0.56 -9.91 -3.63
C ILE A 61 -0.49 -8.79 -3.52
N PHE A 62 -0.19 -7.61 -4.08
CA PHE A 62 -1.16 -6.52 -4.15
C PHE A 62 -1.88 -6.61 -5.50
N THR A 63 -3.21 -6.65 -5.44
CA THR A 63 -4.12 -6.57 -6.60
C THR A 63 -4.97 -5.30 -6.47
N SER A 64 -5.85 -5.03 -7.43
CA SER A 64 -6.76 -3.88 -7.38
C SER A 64 -7.94 -4.05 -6.42
N GLY A 65 -8.23 -5.28 -5.96
CA GLY A 65 -9.34 -5.58 -5.06
C GLY A 65 -9.65 -7.08 -5.00
N GLY A 66 -10.69 -7.46 -4.24
CA GLY A 66 -10.99 -8.87 -3.97
C GLY A 66 -11.57 -9.69 -5.13
N THR A 67 -11.90 -9.08 -6.26
CA THR A 67 -12.42 -9.77 -7.45
C THR A 67 -11.32 -10.20 -8.41
N GLU A 68 -10.19 -9.49 -8.42
CA GLU A 68 -9.00 -9.83 -9.22
C GLU A 68 -8.22 -10.96 -8.55
#